data_AF-A0A382D987-F1
#
_entry.id   AF-A0A382D987-F1
#
_cell.length_a   1.000
_cell.length_b   1.000
_cell.length_c   1.000
_cell.angle_alpha   90.00
_cell.angle_beta   90.00
_cell.angle_gamma   90.00
#
_symmetry.space_group_name_H-M   'P 1'
#
loop_
_entity.id
_entity.type
_entity.pdbx_description
1 polymer ?
#
loop_
_entity_poly.entity_id
_entity_poly.type
_entity_poly.pdbx_seq_one_letter_code
_entity_poly.pdbx_strand_id
1 'polypeptide(L)'
;VNKELKKIAEVTLNLLSKKSWNILSLKEVKQKSKVKPFDRLINNKQELLNNINAYFDYCLSLQIKNLEDSNHKDIIFEILMMRFDILQNNRKAVLSVFKSFKYKPQELVFLLPQLLDSIILIIGYAKISSRGFIGQIKIKGILIIYISTFLVWMKDESSSLEKTMTVLDTYLNQAGKILKYIR
;
A
#
# COMPACT_ATOMS: atom_id res chain seq x y z
N VAL A 1 11.15 0.29 -9.28
CA VAL A 1 11.13 -1.20 -9.31
C VAL A 1 11.77 -1.67 -10.61
N ASN A 2 12.79 -2.53 -10.54
CA ASN A 2 13.42 -3.10 -11.75
C ASN A 2 12.59 -4.27 -12.32
N LYS A 3 12.94 -4.73 -13.52
CA LYS A 3 12.19 -5.77 -14.26
C LYS A 3 12.08 -7.07 -13.46
N GLU A 4 13.14 -7.45 -12.76
CA GLU A 4 13.23 -8.65 -11.93
C GLU A 4 12.28 -8.60 -10.73
N LEU A 5 12.33 -7.52 -9.94
CA LEU A 5 11.49 -7.32 -8.77
C LEU A 5 10.00 -7.24 -9.14
N LYS A 6 9.70 -6.56 -10.26
CA LYS A 6 8.35 -6.55 -10.86
C LYS A 6 7.87 -7.98 -11.11
N LYS A 7 8.68 -8.80 -11.79
CA LYS A 7 8.32 -10.18 -12.12
C LYS A 7 8.11 -11.03 -10.86
N ILE A 8 8.96 -10.87 -9.85
CA ILE A 8 8.82 -11.56 -8.57
C ILE A 8 7.51 -11.17 -7.90
N ALA A 9 7.16 -9.88 -7.86
CA ALA A 9 5.92 -9.41 -7.23
C ALA A 9 4.68 -10.00 -7.93
N GLU A 10 4.62 -9.94 -9.25
CA GLU A 10 3.51 -10.51 -10.05
C GLU A 10 3.32 -12.01 -9.81
N VAL A 11 4.41 -12.78 -9.77
CA VAL A 11 4.35 -14.21 -9.47
C VAL A 11 3.91 -14.47 -8.05
N THR A 12 4.40 -13.67 -7.09
CA THR A 12 4.03 -13.79 -5.68
C THR A 12 2.53 -13.51 -5.49
N LEU A 13 2.01 -12.45 -6.09
CA LEU A 13 0.58 -12.10 -6.06
C LEU A 13 -0.29 -13.20 -6.71
N ASN A 14 0.11 -13.74 -7.86
CA ASN A 14 -0.62 -14.85 -8.50
C ASN A 14 -0.59 -16.15 -7.67
N LEU A 15 0.48 -16.41 -6.91
CA LEU A 15 0.49 -17.52 -5.97
C LEU A 15 -0.44 -17.26 -4.79
N LEU A 16 -0.38 -16.06 -4.20
CA LEU A 16 -1.17 -15.66 -3.05
C LEU A 16 -2.67 -15.53 -3.33
N SER A 17 -3.07 -15.35 -4.59
CA SER A 17 -4.49 -15.41 -4.97
C SER A 17 -5.08 -16.83 -4.87
N LYS A 18 -4.23 -17.86 -4.77
CA LYS A 18 -4.59 -19.28 -4.75
C LYS A 18 -4.24 -19.99 -3.45
N LYS A 19 -3.37 -19.41 -2.61
CA LYS A 19 -2.93 -20.01 -1.34
C LYS A 19 -2.67 -18.98 -0.26
N SER A 20 -2.61 -19.44 0.99
CA SER A 20 -2.31 -18.57 2.14
C SER A 20 -0.85 -18.14 2.19
N TRP A 21 -0.60 -16.96 2.77
CA TRP A 21 0.75 -16.46 3.02
C TRP A 21 1.61 -17.43 3.82
N ASN A 22 1.05 -18.11 4.82
CA ASN A 22 1.79 -19.03 5.69
C ASN A 22 2.43 -20.20 4.92
N ILE A 23 1.73 -20.75 3.93
CA ILE A 23 2.17 -21.93 3.17
C ILE A 23 3.09 -21.55 1.99
N LEU A 24 3.06 -20.29 1.54
CA LEU A 24 3.94 -19.81 0.48
C LEU A 24 5.42 -20.01 0.85
N SER A 25 6.21 -20.59 -0.04
CA SER A 25 7.65 -20.78 0.15
C SER A 25 8.48 -19.95 -0.83
N LEU A 26 9.66 -19.49 -0.41
CA LEU A 26 10.58 -18.76 -1.30
C LEU A 26 11.02 -19.61 -2.50
N LYS A 27 11.24 -20.91 -2.27
CA LYS A 27 11.62 -21.88 -3.31
C LYS A 27 10.59 -21.91 -4.43
N GLU A 28 9.30 -21.92 -4.10
CA GLU A 28 8.23 -21.91 -5.10
C GLU A 28 8.23 -20.60 -5.91
N VAL A 29 8.34 -19.44 -5.24
CA VAL A 29 8.38 -18.14 -5.91
C VAL A 29 9.60 -18.05 -6.83
N LYS A 30 10.77 -18.51 -6.39
CA LYS A 30 11.99 -18.59 -7.19
C LYS A 30 11.79 -19.44 -8.45
N GLN A 31 11.28 -20.66 -8.29
CA GLN A 31 11.04 -21.58 -9.40
C GLN A 31 10.06 -21.02 -10.43
N LYS A 32 8.98 -20.38 -9.98
CA LYS A 32 7.97 -19.82 -10.88
C LYS A 32 8.34 -18.47 -11.49
N SER A 33 9.11 -17.65 -10.79
CA SER A 33 9.57 -16.35 -11.31
C SER A 33 10.66 -16.50 -12.37
N LYS A 34 11.48 -17.56 -12.27
CA LYS A 34 12.63 -17.81 -13.17
C LYS A 34 13.62 -16.63 -13.22
N VAL A 35 13.66 -15.83 -12.16
CA VAL A 35 14.58 -14.69 -12.04
C VAL A 35 15.95 -15.21 -11.58
N LYS A 36 16.98 -15.03 -12.41
CA LYS A 36 18.35 -15.51 -12.12
C LYS A 36 18.93 -14.94 -10.82
N PRO A 37 18.89 -13.62 -10.55
CA PRO A 37 19.42 -13.06 -9.30
C PRO A 37 18.45 -13.16 -8.12
N PHE A 38 17.51 -14.11 -8.08
CA PHE A 38 16.47 -14.17 -7.03
C PHE A 38 17.06 -14.13 -5.62
N ASP A 39 18.07 -14.95 -5.32
CA ASP A 39 18.65 -15.04 -3.98
C ASP A 39 19.44 -13.78 -3.57
N ARG A 40 19.76 -12.88 -4.52
CA ARG A 40 20.35 -11.56 -4.20
C ARG A 40 19.28 -10.51 -3.92
N LEU A 41 18.07 -10.73 -4.41
CA LEU A 41 16.96 -9.79 -4.35
C LEU A 41 15.97 -10.12 -3.21
N ILE A 42 15.83 -11.40 -2.87
CA ILE A 42 14.86 -11.92 -1.90
C ILE A 42 15.52 -13.01 -1.05
N ASN A 43 15.83 -12.68 0.19
CA ASN A 43 16.46 -13.56 1.18
C ASN A 43 15.44 -14.20 2.11
N ASN A 44 14.32 -13.53 2.36
CA ASN A 44 13.31 -13.96 3.34
C ASN A 44 11.88 -13.60 2.85
N LYS A 45 10.87 -14.12 3.55
CA LYS A 45 9.46 -13.83 3.19
C LYS A 45 9.07 -12.37 3.42
N GLN A 46 9.72 -11.66 4.34
CA GLN A 46 9.43 -10.23 4.55
C GLN A 46 9.85 -9.41 3.33
N GLU A 47 10.97 -9.74 2.69
CA GLU A 47 11.41 -9.08 1.45
C GLU A 47 10.44 -9.33 0.28
N LEU A 48 9.78 -10.50 0.19
CA LEU A 48 8.69 -10.69 -0.77
C LEU A 48 7.54 -9.72 -0.54
N LEU A 49 7.22 -9.47 0.73
CA LEU A 49 6.12 -8.60 1.10
C LEU A 49 6.45 -7.13 0.86
N ASN A 50 7.67 -6.71 1.20
CA ASN A 50 8.19 -5.38 0.87
C ASN A 50 8.21 -5.16 -0.65
N ASN A 51 8.63 -6.18 -1.41
CA ASN A 51 8.61 -6.13 -2.87
C ASN A 51 7.19 -6.01 -3.45
N ILE A 52 6.18 -6.69 -2.88
CA ILE A 52 4.78 -6.50 -3.27
C ILE A 52 4.34 -5.05 -3.02
N ASN A 53 4.64 -4.50 -1.85
CA ASN A 53 4.27 -3.12 -1.54
C ASN A 53 4.93 -2.11 -2.50
N ALA A 54 6.23 -2.27 -2.77
CA ALA A 54 6.96 -1.47 -3.74
C ALA A 54 6.43 -1.64 -5.18
N TYR A 55 5.97 -2.84 -5.55
CA TYR A 55 5.33 -3.08 -6.84
C TYR A 55 4.00 -2.31 -6.96
N PHE A 56 3.18 -2.28 -5.92
CA PHE A 56 1.98 -1.45 -5.94
C PHE A 56 2.33 0.04 -6.03
N ASP A 57 3.40 0.52 -5.38
CA ASP A 57 3.84 1.93 -5.47
C ASP A 57 4.30 2.25 -6.90
N TYR A 58 4.98 1.30 -7.54
CA TYR A 58 5.30 1.39 -8.95
C TYR A 58 4.05 1.44 -9.82
N CYS A 59 3.05 0.58 -9.62
CA CYS A 59 1.79 0.64 -10.35
C CYS A 59 1.09 2.00 -10.18
N LEU A 60 1.08 2.53 -8.97
CA LEU A 60 0.52 3.85 -8.66
C LEU A 60 1.27 4.95 -9.43
N SER A 61 2.60 4.90 -9.45
CA SER A 61 3.42 5.87 -10.19
C SER A 61 3.14 5.90 -11.69
N LEU A 62 2.67 4.78 -12.27
CA LEU A 62 2.31 4.72 -13.69
C LEU A 62 0.93 5.35 -13.97
N GLN A 63 0.04 5.37 -12.97
CA GLN A 63 -1.31 5.90 -13.06
C GLN A 63 -1.38 7.40 -12.75
N ILE A 64 -0.42 7.95 -12.00
CA ILE A 64 -0.35 9.37 -11.64
C ILE A 64 0.08 10.20 -12.85
N LYS A 65 -0.81 10.29 -13.83
CA LYS A 65 -0.72 11.18 -14.98
C LYS A 65 -1.96 12.04 -14.97
N ASN A 66 -1.78 13.36 -14.98
CA ASN A 66 -2.87 14.33 -15.07
C ASN A 66 -3.79 14.35 -13.83
N LEU A 67 -3.22 14.40 -12.63
CA LEU A 67 -4.00 14.81 -11.45
C LEU A 67 -4.61 16.19 -11.74
N GLU A 68 -5.91 16.33 -11.54
CA GLU A 68 -6.59 17.61 -11.73
C GLU A 68 -6.03 18.63 -10.74
N ASP A 69 -5.88 19.89 -11.20
CA ASP A 69 -5.54 20.99 -10.32
C ASP A 69 -6.69 21.24 -9.34
N SER A 70 -6.58 20.63 -8.17
CA SER A 70 -7.54 20.70 -7.08
C SER A 70 -6.81 21.00 -5.76
N ASN A 71 -7.55 21.09 -4.65
CA ASN A 71 -6.92 21.30 -3.36
C ASN A 71 -6.17 20.03 -2.89
N HIS A 72 -5.18 20.19 -2.01
CA HIS A 72 -4.36 19.07 -1.52
C HIS A 72 -5.15 17.89 -0.92
N LYS A 73 -6.34 18.13 -0.35
CA LYS A 73 -7.16 17.05 0.23
C LYS A 73 -7.70 16.17 -0.89
N ASP A 74 -8.27 16.79 -1.92
CA ASP A 74 -8.87 16.09 -3.05
C ASP A 74 -7.80 15.30 -3.82
N ILE A 75 -6.61 15.88 -4.02
CA ILE A 75 -5.47 15.17 -4.62
C ILE A 75 -5.04 13.94 -3.78
N ILE A 76 -4.90 14.07 -2.46
CA ILE A 76 -4.56 12.91 -1.60
C ILE A 76 -5.66 11.85 -1.69
N PHE A 77 -6.93 12.27 -1.64
CA PHE A 77 -8.07 11.37 -1.72
C PHE A 77 -8.01 10.56 -3.02
N GLU A 78 -7.82 11.23 -4.16
CA GLU A 78 -7.71 10.59 -5.48
C GLU A 78 -6.55 9.58 -5.52
N ILE A 79 -5.35 9.97 -5.06
CA ILE A 79 -4.18 9.09 -5.05
C ILE A 79 -4.39 7.86 -4.14
N LEU A 80 -5.01 8.05 -2.98
CA LEU A 80 -5.31 6.95 -2.07
C LEU A 80 -6.39 6.03 -2.64
N MET A 81 -7.41 6.56 -3.34
CA MET A 81 -8.38 5.75 -4.06
C MET A 81 -7.73 4.94 -5.18
N MET A 82 -6.87 5.55 -6.01
CA MET A 82 -6.07 4.82 -7.01
C MET A 82 -5.24 3.70 -6.38
N ARG A 83 -4.67 3.94 -5.19
CA ARG A 83 -3.98 2.90 -4.43
C ARG A 83 -4.92 1.76 -4.03
N PHE A 84 -6.12 2.07 -3.53
CA PHE A 84 -7.11 1.03 -3.19
C PHE A 84 -7.59 0.25 -4.42
N ASP A 85 -7.71 0.87 -5.59
CA ASP A 85 -8.05 0.18 -6.83
C ASP A 85 -6.96 -0.82 -7.25
N ILE A 86 -5.68 -0.44 -7.12
CA ILE A 86 -4.55 -1.36 -7.35
C ILE A 86 -4.59 -2.56 -6.40
N LEU A 87 -4.92 -2.32 -5.13
CA LEU A 87 -5.10 -3.40 -4.15
C LEU A 87 -6.31 -4.27 -4.49
N GLN A 88 -7.40 -3.66 -4.97
CA GLN A 88 -8.64 -4.35 -5.36
C GLN A 88 -8.41 -5.31 -6.51
N ASN A 89 -7.63 -4.91 -7.52
CA ASN A 89 -7.18 -5.79 -8.60
C ASN A 89 -6.41 -7.03 -8.11
N ASN A 90 -5.85 -6.97 -6.89
CA ASN A 90 -5.08 -8.04 -6.26
C ASN A 90 -5.73 -8.53 -4.94
N ARG A 91 -7.03 -8.30 -4.74
CA ARG A 91 -7.71 -8.46 -3.44
C ARG A 91 -7.46 -9.80 -2.77
N LYS A 92 -7.61 -10.91 -3.51
CA LYS A 92 -7.40 -12.26 -2.95
C LYS A 92 -6.00 -12.45 -2.38
N ALA A 93 -4.98 -11.95 -3.07
CA ALA A 93 -3.60 -12.03 -2.64
C ALA A 93 -3.32 -11.15 -1.42
N VAL A 94 -3.83 -9.91 -1.43
CA VAL A 94 -3.69 -9.00 -0.28
C VAL A 94 -4.38 -9.58 0.95
N LEU A 95 -5.62 -10.05 0.83
CA LEU A 95 -6.35 -10.66 1.94
C LEU A 95 -5.68 -11.93 2.46
N SER A 96 -5.04 -12.74 1.61
CA SER A 96 -4.34 -13.95 2.05
C SER A 96 -3.09 -13.64 2.88
N VAL A 97 -2.44 -12.51 2.62
CA VAL A 97 -1.40 -11.93 3.47
C VAL A 97 -2.00 -11.48 4.80
N PHE A 98 -3.00 -10.60 4.80
CA PHE A 98 -3.50 -10.03 6.06
C PHE A 98 -4.20 -11.04 6.97
N LYS A 99 -4.87 -12.05 6.40
CA LYS A 99 -5.43 -13.17 7.19
C LYS A 99 -4.36 -13.93 7.98
N SER A 100 -3.13 -13.98 7.49
CA SER A 100 -2.03 -14.65 8.21
C SER A 100 -1.57 -13.89 9.44
N PHE A 101 -1.68 -12.57 9.44
CA PHE A 101 -1.30 -11.70 10.55
C PHE A 101 -2.31 -11.66 11.69
N LYS A 102 -3.54 -12.16 11.49
CA LYS A 102 -4.54 -12.29 12.57
C LYS A 102 -3.99 -13.04 13.80
N TYR A 103 -3.12 -14.03 13.56
CA TYR A 103 -2.52 -14.85 14.61
C TYR A 103 -1.13 -14.37 15.04
N LYS A 104 -0.55 -13.41 14.32
CA LYS A 104 0.78 -12.85 14.57
C LYS A 104 0.82 -11.36 14.25
N PRO A 105 0.07 -10.51 14.99
CA PRO A 105 -0.05 -9.09 14.69
C PRO A 105 1.31 -8.36 14.76
N GLN A 106 2.27 -8.85 15.55
CA GLN A 106 3.62 -8.29 15.59
C GLN A 106 4.35 -8.33 14.23
N GLU A 107 3.99 -9.25 13.33
CA GLU A 107 4.63 -9.32 12.00
C GLU A 107 4.26 -8.12 11.12
N LEU A 108 3.15 -7.41 11.42
CA LEU A 108 2.78 -6.17 10.73
C LEU A 108 3.76 -5.02 11.02
N VAL A 109 4.49 -5.07 12.14
CA VAL A 109 5.45 -4.01 12.49
C VAL A 109 6.56 -3.92 11.46
N PHE A 110 6.97 -5.05 10.87
CA PHE A 110 8.00 -5.08 9.83
C PHE A 110 7.57 -4.40 8.53
N LEU A 111 6.26 -4.21 8.31
CA LEU A 111 5.74 -3.49 7.14
C LEU A 111 5.73 -1.98 7.32
N LEU A 112 5.73 -1.49 8.56
CA LEU A 112 5.54 -0.07 8.86
C LEU A 112 6.59 0.82 8.19
N PRO A 113 7.90 0.49 8.17
CA PRO A 113 8.89 1.32 7.48
C PRO A 113 8.59 1.46 5.98
N GLN A 114 8.27 0.34 5.33
CA GLN A 114 7.98 0.33 3.90
C GLN A 114 6.67 1.05 3.56
N LEU A 115 5.66 0.95 4.44
CA LEU A 115 4.42 1.72 4.31
C LEU A 115 4.66 3.21 4.49
N LEU A 116 5.52 3.61 5.44
CA LEU A 116 5.90 5.02 5.62
C LEU A 116 6.55 5.58 4.35
N ASP A 117 7.44 4.82 3.69
CA ASP A 117 8.02 5.21 2.41
C ASP A 117 6.94 5.40 1.33
N SER A 118 5.96 4.51 1.26
CA SER A 118 4.80 4.67 0.36
C SER A 118 4.01 5.94 0.65
N ILE A 119 3.80 6.28 1.93
CA ILE A 119 3.09 7.51 2.31
C ILE A 119 3.89 8.75 1.93
N ILE A 120 5.21 8.75 2.12
CA ILE A 120 6.08 9.85 1.70
C ILE A 120 5.98 10.06 0.18
N LEU A 121 5.99 8.97 -0.58
CA LEU A 121 5.83 8.99 -2.04
C LEU A 121 4.45 9.53 -2.45
N ILE A 122 3.36 9.11 -1.80
CA ILE A 122 1.99 9.61 -2.03
C ILE A 122 1.89 11.11 -1.75
N ILE A 123 2.41 11.57 -0.61
CA ILE A 123 2.43 12.99 -0.24
C ILE A 123 3.28 13.80 -1.22
N GLY A 124 4.36 13.22 -1.73
CA GLY A 124 5.19 13.80 -2.78
C GLY A 124 4.42 14.05 -4.08
N TYR A 125 3.61 13.08 -4.52
CA TYR A 125 2.72 13.25 -5.68
C TYR A 125 1.68 14.34 -5.47
N ALA A 126 1.17 14.49 -4.24
CA ALA A 126 0.26 15.57 -3.87
C ALA A 126 0.95 16.94 -3.70
N LYS A 127 2.27 17.04 -3.94
CA LYS A 127 3.11 18.25 -3.76
C LYS A 127 3.03 18.85 -2.35
N ILE A 128 2.71 18.03 -1.35
CA ILE A 128 2.63 18.46 0.03
C ILE A 128 4.02 18.39 0.65
N SER A 129 4.45 19.47 1.33
CA SER A 129 5.74 19.48 2.02
C SER A 129 5.78 18.42 3.15
N SER A 130 6.76 17.52 3.05
CA SER A 130 7.16 16.53 4.07
C SER A 130 8.19 17.06 5.07
N ARG A 131 8.66 18.30 4.91
CA ARG A 131 9.75 18.87 5.73
C ARG A 131 9.26 19.47 7.04
N GLY A 132 10.13 19.43 8.05
CA GLY A 132 9.90 20.01 9.37
C GLY A 132 8.88 19.24 10.22
N PHE A 133 8.64 19.72 11.43
CA PHE A 133 7.77 19.06 12.40
C PHE A 133 6.34 18.83 11.88
N ILE A 134 5.76 19.84 11.23
CA ILE A 134 4.43 19.77 10.62
C ILE A 134 4.40 18.73 9.48
N GLY A 135 5.47 18.62 8.69
CA GLY A 135 5.59 17.60 7.65
C GLY A 135 5.56 16.17 8.22
N GLN A 136 6.28 15.94 9.33
CA GLN A 136 6.28 14.64 10.01
C GLN A 136 4.90 14.30 10.61
N ILE A 137 4.17 15.29 11.13
CA ILE A 137 2.78 15.11 11.58
C ILE A 137 1.90 14.68 10.41
N LYS A 138 2.02 15.33 9.24
CA LYS A 138 1.23 14.98 8.04
C LYS A 138 1.52 13.55 7.58
N ILE A 139 2.79 13.13 7.51
CA ILE A 139 3.15 11.77 7.12
C ILE A 139 2.50 10.74 8.06
N LYS A 140 2.63 10.93 9.37
CA LYS A 140 2.02 10.01 10.35
C LYS A 140 0.50 10.03 10.30
N GLY A 141 -0.11 11.20 10.12
CA GLY A 141 -1.55 11.34 9.95
C GLY A 141 -2.07 10.58 8.74
N ILE A 142 -1.45 10.75 7.57
CA ILE A 142 -1.83 10.03 6.36
C ILE A 142 -1.59 8.52 6.49
N LEU A 143 -0.53 8.09 7.18
CA LEU A 143 -0.32 6.67 7.49
C LEU A 143 -1.48 6.08 8.30
N ILE A 144 -1.90 6.78 9.36
CA ILE A 144 -3.02 6.34 10.21
C ILE A 144 -4.31 6.27 9.40
N ILE A 145 -4.58 7.27 8.56
CA ILE A 145 -5.75 7.28 7.67
C ILE A 145 -5.69 6.10 6.71
N TYR A 146 -4.55 5.87 6.05
CA TYR A 146 -4.38 4.76 5.11
C TYR A 146 -4.64 3.40 5.78
N ILE A 147 -4.05 3.15 6.95
CA ILE A 147 -4.26 1.90 7.69
C ILE A 147 -5.71 1.75 8.12
N SER A 148 -6.33 2.82 8.63
CA SER A 148 -7.73 2.79 9.10
C SER A 148 -8.71 2.52 7.95
N THR A 149 -8.50 3.19 6.81
CA THR A 149 -9.27 2.96 5.59
C THR A 149 -9.03 1.56 5.03
N PHE A 150 -7.78 1.06 5.07
CA PHE A 150 -7.45 -0.29 4.64
C PHE A 150 -8.22 -1.37 5.42
N LEU A 151 -8.38 -1.21 6.73
CA LEU A 151 -9.19 -2.13 7.54
C LEU A 151 -10.67 -2.13 7.14
N VAL A 152 -11.19 -1.00 6.66
CA VAL A 152 -12.56 -0.91 6.10
C VAL A 152 -12.61 -1.57 4.72
N TRP A 153 -11.66 -1.27 3.84
CA TRP A 153 -11.53 -1.88 2.51
C TRP A 153 -11.48 -3.42 2.56
N MET A 154 -10.81 -3.99 3.57
CA MET A 154 -10.80 -5.44 3.79
C MET A 154 -12.19 -6.05 3.99
N LYS A 155 -13.15 -5.26 4.50
CA LYS A 155 -14.54 -5.66 4.76
C LYS A 155 -15.51 -5.15 3.68
N ASP A 156 -15.07 -4.23 2.83
CA ASP A 156 -15.85 -3.70 1.73
C ASP A 156 -15.77 -4.65 0.54
N GLU A 157 -16.79 -5.49 0.39
CA GLU A 157 -16.87 -6.50 -0.68
C GLU A 157 -17.54 -5.98 -1.95
N SER A 158 -18.00 -4.71 -1.97
CA SER A 158 -18.56 -4.12 -3.17
C SER A 158 -17.47 -3.88 -4.23
N SER A 159 -17.87 -3.92 -5.50
CA SER A 159 -16.98 -3.56 -6.61
C SER A 159 -16.71 -2.06 -6.69
N SER A 160 -17.64 -1.23 -6.19
CA SER A 160 -17.56 0.24 -6.22
C SER A 160 -16.72 0.84 -5.09
N LEU A 161 -16.34 0.05 -4.07
CA LEU A 161 -15.60 0.51 -2.89
C LEU A 161 -16.25 1.70 -2.17
N GLU A 162 -17.59 1.83 -2.25
CA GLU A 162 -18.35 2.96 -1.68
C GLU A 162 -18.04 3.20 -0.20
N LYS A 163 -18.00 2.14 0.63
CA LYS A 163 -17.74 2.31 2.07
C LYS A 163 -16.31 2.79 2.30
N THR A 164 -15.36 2.23 1.56
CA THR A 164 -13.95 2.62 1.58
C THR A 164 -13.78 4.09 1.21
N MET A 165 -14.45 4.52 0.14
CA MET A 165 -14.46 5.89 -0.35
C MET A 165 -15.01 6.85 0.71
N THR A 166 -16.18 6.54 1.29
CA THR A 166 -16.82 7.39 2.30
C THR A 166 -15.96 7.56 3.56
N VAL A 167 -15.37 6.47 4.08
CA VAL A 167 -14.52 6.58 5.29
C VAL A 167 -13.23 7.34 5.00
N LEU A 168 -12.66 7.18 3.81
CA LEU A 168 -11.46 7.90 3.41
C LEU A 168 -11.68 9.41 3.38
N ASP A 169 -12.73 9.88 2.69
CA ASP A 169 -13.06 11.32 2.66
C ASP A 169 -13.37 11.84 4.08
N THR A 170 -14.11 11.06 4.88
CA THR A 170 -14.41 11.40 6.27
C THR A 170 -13.14 11.61 7.10
N TYR A 171 -12.18 10.68 7.03
CA TYR A 171 -10.94 10.78 7.79
C TYR A 171 -10.04 11.92 7.32
N LEU A 172 -9.96 12.17 6.00
CA LEU A 172 -9.19 13.31 5.45
C LEU A 172 -9.81 14.65 5.88
N ASN A 173 -11.14 14.76 5.87
CA ASN A 173 -11.86 15.94 6.35
C ASN A 173 -11.57 16.19 7.85
N GLN A 174 -11.58 15.15 8.67
CA GLN A 174 -11.25 15.25 10.10
C GLN A 174 -9.80 15.69 10.32
N ALA A 175 -8.84 15.11 9.61
CA ALA A 175 -7.45 15.51 9.71
C ALA A 175 -7.22 16.96 9.27
N GLY A 176 -7.90 17.41 8.21
CA GLY A 176 -7.87 18.80 7.77
C GLY A 176 -8.39 19.77 8.83
N LYS A 177 -9.43 19.40 9.60
CA LYS A 177 -9.92 20.18 10.74
C LYS A 177 -8.88 20.24 11.86
N ILE A 178 -8.30 19.11 12.25
CA ILE A 178 -7.31 19.03 13.34
C ILE A 178 -6.07 19.90 13.01
N LEU A 179 -5.58 19.84 11.78
CA LEU A 179 -4.42 20.63 11.35
C LEU A 179 -4.64 22.15 11.44
N LYS A 180 -5.89 22.63 11.33
CA LYS A 180 -6.20 24.06 11.51
C LYS A 180 -6.01 24.54 12.95
N TYR A 181 -6.08 23.64 13.94
CA TYR A 181 -5.88 23.98 15.36
C TYR A 181 -4.42 23.90 15.81
N ILE A 182 -3.54 23.31 14.99
CA ILE A 182 -2.10 23.13 15.29
C ILE A 182 -1.26 24.21 14.57
N ARG A 183 -1.90 25.06 13.76
CA ARG A 183 -1.28 26.12 12.96
C ARG A 183 -1.36 27.47 13.65
#